data_AF-M3HC96-F1
#
_entry.id   AF-M3HC96-F1
#
_cell.length_a   1.000
_cell.length_b   1.000
_cell.length_c   1.000
_cell.angle_alpha   90.00
_cell.angle_beta   90.00
_cell.angle_gamma   90.00
#
_symmetry.space_group_name_H-M   'P 1'
#
loop_
_entity.id
_entity.type
_entity.pdbx_description
1 polymer ?
#
loop_
_entity_poly.entity_id
_entity_poly.type
_entity_poly.pdbx_seq_one_letter_code
_entity_poly.pdbx_strand_id
1 'polypeptide(L)'
;MLLSNREIHLEEGSGGLIKSPMPGKVIRIGVSVGTTVKKGSVLAIVEAMKMENNLLSPGDGIVEEVLVKEGNMVSQDDVILKLNLG
;
A
#
# COMPACT_ATOMS: atom_id res chain seq x y z
N MET A 1 22.46 -3.67 -10.98
CA MET A 1 21.18 -3.32 -11.65
C MET A 1 20.37 -2.57 -10.60
N LEU A 2 20.21 -1.24 -10.72
CA LEU A 2 19.34 -0.52 -9.80
C LEU A 2 17.91 -0.96 -10.09
N LEU A 3 17.21 -1.49 -9.08
CA LEU A 3 15.76 -1.60 -9.14
C LEU A 3 15.22 -0.18 -9.22
N SER A 4 14.41 0.12 -10.23
CA SER A 4 13.70 1.38 -10.30
C SER A 4 12.57 1.33 -9.27
N ASN A 5 12.46 2.39 -8.46
CA ASN A 5 11.36 2.54 -7.52
C ASN A 5 10.33 3.49 -8.12
N ARG A 6 9.06 3.07 -8.11
CA ARG A 6 7.95 3.92 -8.52
C ARG A 6 7.10 4.28 -7.30
N GLU A 7 6.84 5.56 -7.12
CA GLU A 7 5.86 6.03 -6.16
C GLU A 7 4.47 5.97 -6.78
N ILE A 8 3.56 5.24 -6.13
CA ILE A 8 2.17 5.15 -6.54
C ILE A 8 1.33 6.00 -5.59
N HIS A 9 0.86 7.12 -6.12
CA HIS A 9 -0.12 7.95 -5.47
C HIS A 9 -1.48 7.28 -5.63
N LEU A 10 -2.02 6.77 -4.53
CA LEU A 10 -3.32 6.14 -4.51
C LEU A 10 -4.41 7.21 -4.47
N GLU A 11 -5.58 6.87 -5.01
CA GLU A 11 -6.77 7.70 -4.89
C GLU A 11 -7.52 7.36 -3.60
N GLU A 12 -8.23 8.34 -3.03
CA GLU A 12 -9.12 8.11 -1.90
C GLU A 12 -10.34 7.29 -2.36
N GLY A 13 -10.28 5.99 -2.14
CA GLY A 13 -11.42 5.09 -2.34
C GLY A 13 -12.50 5.30 -1.27
N SER A 14 -13.73 4.90 -1.59
CA SER A 14 -14.82 4.90 -0.61
C SER A 14 -14.47 4.02 0.60
N GLY A 15 -14.59 4.56 1.81
CA GLY A 15 -14.39 3.82 3.06
C GLY A 15 -12.92 3.57 3.48
N GLY A 16 -11.95 4.31 2.93
CA GLY A 16 -10.55 4.24 3.37
C GLY A 16 -9.81 2.96 2.98
N LEU A 17 -10.37 2.17 2.05
CA LEU A 17 -9.75 0.95 1.55
C LEU A 17 -8.58 1.26 0.63
N ILE A 18 -7.40 0.77 1.00
CA ILE A 18 -6.20 0.84 0.19
C ILE A 18 -6.07 -0.47 -0.59
N LYS A 19 -6.13 -0.37 -1.91
CA LYS A 19 -6.12 -1.50 -2.83
C LYS A 19 -4.83 -1.55 -3.64
N SER A 20 -4.46 -2.74 -4.09
CA SER A 20 -3.35 -2.89 -5.02
C SER A 20 -3.75 -2.34 -6.39
N PRO A 21 -2.99 -1.41 -6.98
CA PRO A 21 -3.28 -0.86 -8.30
C PRO A 21 -2.81 -1.79 -9.43
N MET A 22 -2.18 -2.92 -9.10
CA MET A 22 -1.61 -3.86 -10.06
C MET A 22 -1.45 -5.26 -9.45
N PRO A 23 -1.35 -6.30 -10.30
CA PRO A 23 -0.90 -7.61 -9.84
C PRO A 23 0.58 -7.60 -9.44
N GLY A 24 0.93 -8.30 -8.36
CA GLY A 24 2.33 -8.38 -7.91
C GLY A 24 2.52 -9.15 -6.61
N LYS A 25 3.73 -9.08 -6.07
CA LYS A 25 4.09 -9.67 -4.78
C LYS A 25 4.30 -8.56 -3.75
N VAL A 26 3.64 -8.67 -2.60
CA VAL A 26 3.91 -7.80 -1.44
C VAL A 26 5.30 -8.17 -0.91
N ILE A 27 6.26 -7.25 -0.99
CA ILE A 27 7.63 -7.47 -0.52
C ILE A 27 7.93 -6.74 0.79
N ARG A 28 7.14 -5.71 1.13
CA ARG A 28 7.20 -5.00 2.42
C ARG A 28 5.83 -4.53 2.87
N ILE A 29 5.59 -4.57 4.17
CA ILE A 29 4.52 -3.81 4.83
C ILE A 29 5.17 -2.74 5.72
N GLY A 30 4.95 -1.47 5.38
CA GLY A 30 5.61 -0.33 6.03
C GLY A 30 4.90 0.18 7.29
N VAL A 31 3.74 -0.40 7.63
CA VAL A 31 2.87 0.07 8.71
C VAL A 31 2.29 -1.08 9.52
N SER A 32 1.75 -0.79 10.69
CA SER A 32 0.99 -1.74 11.51
C SER A 32 -0.33 -1.11 11.96
N VAL A 33 -1.29 -1.93 12.40
CA VAL A 33 -2.55 -1.42 12.98
C VAL A 33 -2.24 -0.42 14.10
N GLY A 34 -2.94 0.71 14.11
CA GLY A 34 -2.73 1.84 15.02
C GLY A 34 -1.66 2.84 14.58
N THR A 35 -0.94 2.59 13.48
CA THR A 35 0.06 3.53 12.96
C THR A 35 -0.63 4.78 12.40
N THR A 36 -0.23 5.95 12.87
CA THR A 36 -0.59 7.23 12.25
C THR A 36 0.22 7.43 10.98
N VAL A 37 -0.45 7.74 9.89
CA VAL A 37 0.16 8.03 8.58
C VAL A 37 -0.15 9.46 8.14
N LYS A 38 0.76 10.01 7.35
CA LYS A 38 0.58 11.27 6.62
C LYS A 38 0.39 11.01 5.13
N LYS A 39 -0.22 11.93 4.40
CA LYS A 39 -0.21 11.88 2.93
C LYS A 39 1.21 11.67 2.40
N GLY A 40 1.39 10.72 1.50
CA GLY A 40 2.69 10.33 0.96
C GLY A 40 3.48 9.31 1.79
N SER A 41 2.98 8.88 2.96
CA SER A 41 3.64 7.83 3.75
C SER A 41 3.61 6.50 2.99
N VAL A 42 4.73 5.76 2.99
CA VAL A 42 4.78 4.43 2.37
C VAL A 42 4.01 3.43 3.24
N LEU A 43 2.96 2.85 2.66
CA LEU A 43 2.09 1.89 3.31
C LEU A 43 2.57 0.45 3.10
N ALA A 44 2.88 0.13 1.85
CA ALA A 44 3.34 -1.18 1.43
C ALA A 44 4.21 -1.04 0.17
N ILE A 45 5.04 -2.06 -0.10
CA ILE A 45 5.80 -2.14 -1.35
C ILE A 45 5.40 -3.41 -2.08
N VAL A 46 4.98 -3.25 -3.34
CA VAL A 46 4.60 -4.35 -4.23
C VAL A 46 5.63 -4.45 -5.35
N GLU A 47 6.25 -5.62 -5.48
CA GLU A 47 7.10 -5.94 -6.63
C GLU A 47 6.22 -6.45 -7.78
N ALA A 48 6.35 -5.80 -8.93
CA ALA A 48 5.76 -6.25 -10.18
C ALA A 48 6.78 -6.06 -11.30
N MET A 49 6.96 -7.07 -12.16
CA MET A 49 7.86 -7.01 -13.32
C MET A 49 9.28 -6.53 -12.99
N LYS A 50 9.86 -6.97 -11.86
CA LYS A 50 11.19 -6.57 -11.35
C LYS A 50 11.31 -5.09 -10.97
N MET A 51 10.19 -4.44 -10.67
CA MET A 51 10.12 -3.05 -10.24
C MET A 51 9.42 -2.98 -8.89
N GLU A 52 9.98 -2.22 -7.95
CA GLU A 52 9.36 -1.96 -6.65
C GLU A 52 8.40 -0.79 -6.78
N ASN A 53 7.20 -0.95 -6.23
CA ASN A 53 6.18 0.07 -6.26
C ASN A 53 5.74 0.41 -4.84
N ASN A 54 6.06 1.63 -4.42
CA ASN A 54 5.70 2.14 -3.10
C ASN A 54 4.27 2.64 -3.15
N LEU A 55 3.38 1.98 -2.43
CA LEU A 55 2.00 2.41 -2.28
C LEU A 55 1.95 3.51 -1.21
N LEU A 56 1.60 4.73 -1.63
CA LEU A 56 1.62 5.88 -0.75
C LEU A 56 0.23 6.17 -0.18
N SER A 57 0.18 6.63 1.07
CA SER A 57 -1.07 7.06 1.70
C SER A 57 -1.68 8.25 0.92
N PRO A 58 -2.96 8.18 0.55
CA PRO A 58 -3.62 9.26 -0.18
C PRO A 58 -3.87 10.51 0.71
N GLY A 59 -3.96 10.30 2.02
CA GLY A 59 -4.25 11.32 3.02
C GLY A 59 -3.64 11.03 4.38
N ASP A 60 -3.95 11.89 5.34
CA ASP A 60 -3.61 11.71 6.76
C ASP A 60 -4.61 10.74 7.41
N GLY A 61 -4.16 9.89 8.32
CA GLY A 61 -5.05 8.93 8.97
C GLY A 61 -4.38 7.95 9.91
N ILE A 62 -5.12 6.92 10.30
CA ILE A 62 -4.66 5.83 11.16
C ILE A 62 -4.93 4.49 10.45
N VAL A 63 -3.97 3.58 10.48
CA VAL A 63 -4.15 2.22 9.96
C VAL A 63 -5.11 1.45 10.87
N GLU A 64 -6.27 1.06 10.34
CA GLU A 64 -7.25 0.26 11.07
C GLU A 64 -6.98 -1.24 10.92
N GLU A 65 -6.66 -1.68 9.70
CA GLU A 65 -6.51 -3.10 9.39
C GLU A 65 -5.41 -3.29 8.35
N VAL A 66 -4.64 -4.37 8.46
CA VAL A 66 -3.70 -4.83 7.43
C VAL A 66 -4.13 -6.24 7.02
N LEU A 67 -4.54 -6.40 5.76
CA LEU A 67 -5.21 -7.62 5.27
C LEU A 67 -4.26 -8.56 4.51
N VAL A 68 -3.02 -8.15 4.29
CA VAL A 68 -1.99 -8.93 3.60
C VAL A 68 -0.71 -8.99 4.43
N LYS A 69 0.16 -9.94 4.10
CA LYS A 69 1.51 -10.06 4.67
C LYS A 69 2.58 -10.06 3.58
N GLU A 70 3.80 -9.76 3.98
CA GLU A 70 4.97 -9.96 3.12
C GLU A 70 5.00 -11.38 2.55
N GLY A 71 5.29 -11.48 1.25
CA GLY A 71 5.25 -12.72 0.48
C GLY A 71 3.93 -13.04 -0.19
N ASN A 72 2.82 -12.37 0.16
CA ASN A 72 1.54 -12.58 -0.52
C ASN A 72 1.56 -12.10 -1.98
N MET A 73 0.85 -12.84 -2.84
CA MET A 73 0.49 -12.39 -4.17
C MET A 73 -0.82 -11.59 -4.09
N VAL A 74 -0.89 -10.48 -4.81
CA VAL A 74 -2.08 -9.62 -4.90
C VAL A 74 -2.43 -9.41 -6.37
N SER A 75 -3.72 -9.30 -6.65
CA SER A 75 -4.28 -8.89 -7.94
C SER A 75 -4.58 -7.39 -7.91
N GLN A 76 -4.90 -6.81 -9.07
CA GLN A 76 -5.48 -5.48 -9.10
C GLN A 76 -6.78 -5.45 -8.28
N ASP A 77 -6.99 -4.37 -7.55
CA ASP A 77 -8.16 -4.10 -6.70
C ASP A 77 -8.28 -4.97 -5.42
N ASP A 78 -7.35 -5.90 -5.19
CA ASP A 78 -7.24 -6.60 -3.91
C ASP A 78 -6.95 -5.60 -2.78
N VAL A 79 -7.67 -5.73 -1.67
CA VAL A 79 -7.49 -4.85 -0.51
C VAL A 79 -6.24 -5.23 0.26
N ILE A 80 -5.36 -4.25 0.47
CA ILE A 80 -4.08 -4.39 1.18
C ILE A 80 -4.26 -4.02 2.65
N LEU A 81 -4.85 -2.85 2.90
CA LEU A 81 -5.07 -2.31 4.24
C LEU A 81 -6.27 -1.36 4.24
N LYS A 82 -6.74 -1.02 5.43
CA LYS A 82 -7.78 -0.01 5.65
C LYS A 82 -7.23 1.14 6.49
N LEU A 83 -7.48 2.36 6.04
CA LEU A 83 -7.19 3.58 6.78
C LEU A 83 -8.48 4.19 7.31
N ASN A 84 -8.41 4.71 8.53
CA ASN A 84 -9.32 5.75 8.99
C ASN A 84 -8.72 7.10 8.59
N LEU A 85 -9.20 7.67 7.48
CA LEU A 85 -8.76 8.98 7.02
C LEU A 85 -9.43 10.07 7.86
N GLY A 86 -8.64 11.06 8.28
CA GLY A 86 -9.09 12.20 9.09
C GLY A 86 -9.54 13.40 8.26
#